data_AF-A0A1H6E9D0-F1
#
_entry.id   AF-A0A1H6E9D0-F1
#
_cell.length_a   1.000
_cell.length_b   1.000
_cell.length_c   1.000
_cell.angle_alpha   90.00
_cell.angle_beta   90.00
_cell.angle_gamma   90.00
#
_symmetry.space_group_name_H-M   'P 1'
#
loop_
_entity.id
_entity.type
_entity.pdbx_description
1 polymer ?
#
loop_
_entity_poly.entity_id
_entity_poly.type
_entity_poly.pdbx_seq_one_letter_code
_entity_poly.pdbx_strand_id
1 'polypeptide(L)'
;MTGPAEPAARLIEDLTASGDLAAEWRPVFEAVPRHRFVPDTVWTEETGRLVPVRRADEPERWLELCYRNDFVITQVDDGRPAGPGPVGQEITSSASRPDVVALMLAALDAEPGMSVLEIGTGTGWNAALLAERLGAGRVTTVEIDPAVAEHARTALRRAGHDVTVVVGDGAQGYPPAAPYDRVIATAAVRRIPAAWARQTRPGGRVLVPWATDFHNGALVAFQVSADHTMRGRIVGNVAFMMLREQRGRRASLARDVYDVERAARSVTRLHPYDLLGEYDASLAVGLCVPRCKPVVEQHGEGAYTLWLIDPWSRSWACLSNRPGTDAFPVRQLGPRRLWDEVADAHHWWAGLGKPVAGRWGLTVTPAEQYVWLDTEDNRIAGPE
;
A
#
# COMPACT_ATOMS: atom_id res chain seq x y z
N MET A 1 31.80 2.79 16.36
CA MET A 1 30.65 1.98 15.90
C MET A 1 29.50 2.20 16.87
N THR A 2 28.49 2.95 16.45
CA THR A 2 27.26 3.13 17.23
C THR A 2 26.48 1.82 17.17
N GLY A 3 26.24 1.18 18.32
CA GLY A 3 25.42 -0.03 18.38
C GLY A 3 23.97 0.26 17.93
N PRO A 4 23.12 -0.78 17.75
CA PRO A 4 21.76 -0.61 17.23
C PRO A 4 20.82 0.19 18.13
N ALA A 5 21.23 0.51 19.37
CA ALA A 5 20.42 1.24 20.34
C ALA A 5 20.27 2.73 19.98
N GLU A 6 21.34 3.38 19.52
CA GLU A 6 21.29 4.81 19.17
C GLU A 6 20.38 5.11 17.96
N PRO A 7 20.50 4.43 16.81
CA PRO A 7 19.60 4.68 15.68
C PRO A 7 18.14 4.30 15.99
N ALA A 8 17.92 3.31 16.87
CA ALA A 8 16.57 2.96 17.33
C ALA A 8 15.93 4.08 18.15
N ALA A 9 16.66 4.60 19.14
CA ALA A 9 16.20 5.70 19.98
C ALA A 9 15.91 6.95 19.15
N ARG A 10 16.82 7.29 18.22
CA ARG A 10 16.66 8.43 17.31
C ARG A 10 15.39 8.34 16.46
N LEU A 11 15.12 7.18 15.85
CA LEU A 11 13.88 6.98 15.08
C LEU A 11 12.64 7.21 15.95
N ILE A 12 12.62 6.69 17.18
CA ILE A 12 11.47 6.81 18.09
C ILE A 12 11.28 8.28 18.53
N GLU A 13 12.39 8.98 18.82
CA GLU A 13 12.38 10.41 19.13
C GLU A 13 11.84 11.24 17.96
N ASP A 14 12.32 10.99 16.74
CA ASP A 14 11.89 11.69 15.53
C ASP A 14 10.39 11.48 15.28
N LEU A 15 9.89 10.24 15.35
CA LEU A 15 8.46 9.93 15.19
C LEU A 15 7.59 10.53 16.31
N THR A 16 8.12 10.60 17.53
CA THR A 16 7.41 11.24 18.65
C THR A 16 7.33 12.75 18.44
N ALA A 17 8.43 13.37 17.98
CA ALA A 17 8.52 14.81 17.76
C ALA A 17 7.66 15.28 16.57
N SER A 18 7.53 14.46 15.52
CA SER A 18 6.64 14.73 14.38
C SER A 18 5.16 14.48 14.69
N GLY A 19 4.84 13.77 15.78
CA GLY A 19 3.48 13.36 16.13
C GLY A 19 2.99 12.11 15.41
N ASP A 20 3.88 11.41 14.69
CA ASP A 20 3.54 10.17 13.97
C ASP A 20 3.43 8.95 14.90
N LEU A 21 4.02 9.01 16.09
CA LEU A 21 3.96 7.96 17.10
C LEU A 21 3.10 8.37 18.31
N ALA A 22 1.94 7.74 18.43
CA ALA A 22 1.06 7.93 19.59
C ALA A 22 1.74 7.46 20.89
N ALA A 23 1.50 8.19 21.98
CA ALA A 23 2.22 8.02 23.24
C ALA A 23 2.07 6.61 23.84
N GLU A 24 0.90 5.99 23.69
CA GLU A 24 0.59 4.64 24.15
C GLU A 24 1.31 3.54 23.36
N TRP A 25 1.81 3.83 22.16
CA TRP A 25 2.58 2.91 21.32
C TRP A 25 4.09 3.08 21.47
N ARG A 26 4.57 4.18 22.05
CA ARG A 26 6.00 4.43 22.24
C ARG A 26 6.72 3.33 23.03
N PRO A 27 6.23 2.86 24.20
CA PRO A 27 6.89 1.77 24.94
C PRO A 27 7.01 0.47 24.12
N VAL A 28 6.03 0.22 23.24
CA VAL A 28 6.01 -0.95 22.36
C VAL A 28 7.10 -0.85 21.29
N PHE A 29 7.27 0.33 20.68
CA PHE A 29 8.35 0.55 19.72
C PHE A 29 9.75 0.45 20.37
N GLU A 30 9.89 0.92 21.61
CA GLU A 30 11.13 0.80 22.39
C GLU A 30 11.48 -0.68 22.70
N ALA A 31 10.46 -1.51 22.97
CA ALA A 31 10.62 -2.93 23.29
C ALA A 31 10.91 -3.82 22.07
N VAL A 32 10.48 -3.42 20.87
CA VAL A 32 10.52 -4.27 19.65
C VAL A 32 11.47 -3.67 18.59
N PRO A 33 12.79 -3.87 18.73
CA PRO A 33 13.77 -3.23 17.85
C PRO A 33 13.72 -3.80 16.42
N ARG A 34 13.37 -2.91 15.47
CA ARG A 34 13.09 -3.24 14.05
C ARG A 34 14.15 -4.10 13.36
N HIS A 35 15.44 -3.82 13.59
CA HIS A 35 16.55 -4.57 12.97
C HIS A 35 16.56 -6.08 13.28
N ARG A 36 15.90 -6.55 14.35
CA ARG A 36 15.83 -7.98 14.67
C ARG A 36 14.94 -8.79 13.72
N PHE A 37 14.10 -8.10 12.95
CA PHE A 37 13.12 -8.69 12.04
C PHE A 37 13.54 -8.56 10.58
N VAL A 38 14.41 -7.60 10.25
CA VAL A 38 14.91 -7.38 8.89
C VAL A 38 15.88 -8.51 8.50
N PRO A 39 15.76 -9.11 7.30
CA PRO A 39 16.69 -10.15 6.84
C PRO A 39 18.09 -9.59 6.57
N ASP A 40 19.10 -10.47 6.59
CA ASP A 40 20.50 -10.08 6.39
C ASP A 40 20.81 -9.56 4.98
N THR A 41 19.95 -9.85 3.99
CA THR A 41 20.02 -9.26 2.64
C THR A 41 18.77 -8.44 2.40
N VAL A 42 18.97 -7.18 2.05
CA VAL A 42 17.92 -6.22 1.65
C VAL A 42 18.31 -5.62 0.30
N TRP A 43 17.42 -4.84 -0.31
CA TRP A 43 17.70 -4.18 -1.58
C TRP A 43 17.48 -2.67 -1.50
N THR A 44 18.23 -1.94 -2.31
CA THR A 44 18.07 -0.50 -2.57
C THR A 44 17.93 -0.26 -4.06
N GLU A 45 17.21 0.79 -4.45
CA GLU A 45 17.09 1.16 -5.85
C GLU A 45 18.26 2.06 -6.29
N GLU A 46 19.05 1.60 -7.24
CA GLU A 46 20.18 2.32 -7.81
C GLU A 46 20.03 2.36 -9.33
N THR A 47 19.85 3.54 -9.92
CA THR A 47 19.71 3.73 -11.39
C THR A 47 18.61 2.87 -12.03
N GLY A 48 17.46 2.72 -11.35
CA GLY A 48 16.33 1.90 -11.82
C GLY A 48 16.54 0.39 -11.73
N ARG A 49 17.51 -0.04 -10.91
CA ARG A 49 17.83 -1.45 -10.63
C ARG A 49 17.78 -1.70 -9.13
N LEU A 50 17.32 -2.89 -8.71
CA LEU A 50 17.28 -3.27 -7.30
C LEU A 50 18.60 -3.97 -6.94
N VAL A 51 19.49 -3.29 -6.23
CA VAL A 51 20.82 -3.76 -5.85
C VAL A 51 20.81 -4.25 -4.40
N PRO A 52 21.40 -5.41 -4.09
CA PRO A 52 21.36 -5.96 -2.74
C PRO A 52 22.41 -5.32 -1.83
N VAL A 53 22.00 -5.03 -0.60
CA VAL A 53 22.85 -4.68 0.53
C VAL A 53 22.84 -5.84 1.50
N ARG A 54 24.02 -6.41 1.78
CA ARG A 54 24.16 -7.53 2.72
C ARG A 54 24.76 -7.04 4.03
N ARG A 55 24.15 -7.42 5.15
CA ARG A 55 24.63 -7.11 6.49
C ARG A 55 26.07 -7.57 6.74
N ALA A 56 26.47 -8.70 6.16
CA ALA A 56 27.82 -9.24 6.29
C ALA A 56 28.88 -8.36 5.58
N ASP A 57 28.50 -7.70 4.48
CA ASP A 57 29.38 -6.92 3.63
C ASP A 57 29.37 -5.43 4.05
N GLU A 58 28.19 -4.89 4.38
CA GLU A 58 27.95 -3.48 4.70
C GLU A 58 27.07 -3.33 5.97
N PRO A 59 27.56 -3.73 7.16
CA PRO A 59 26.74 -3.78 8.39
C PRO A 59 26.18 -2.42 8.83
N GLU A 60 26.94 -1.34 8.64
CA GLU A 60 26.52 0.02 9.01
C GLU A 60 25.41 0.53 8.09
N ARG A 61 25.58 0.38 6.76
CA ARG A 61 24.56 0.72 5.76
C ARG A 61 23.28 -0.08 5.96
N TRP A 62 23.40 -1.39 6.21
CA TRP A 62 22.24 -2.24 6.51
C TRP A 62 21.49 -1.78 7.77
N LEU A 63 22.22 -1.40 8.83
CA LEU A 63 21.62 -0.93 10.07
C LEU A 63 20.96 0.45 9.92
N GLU A 64 21.56 1.35 9.14
CA GLU A 64 20.97 2.64 8.78
C GLU A 64 19.62 2.43 8.06
N LEU A 65 19.58 1.55 7.05
CA LEU A 65 18.33 1.22 6.34
C LEU A 65 17.25 0.70 7.29
N CYS A 66 17.60 -0.10 8.30
CA CYS A 66 16.65 -0.60 9.29
C CYS A 66 15.96 0.49 10.11
N TYR A 67 16.60 1.65 10.30
CA TYR A 67 16.13 2.69 11.23
C TYR A 67 15.85 4.05 10.59
N ARG A 68 16.14 4.23 9.30
CA ARG A 68 15.57 5.33 8.52
C ARG A 68 14.03 5.23 8.53
N ASN A 69 13.36 6.37 8.57
CA ASN A 69 11.91 6.45 8.38
C ASN A 69 11.52 6.26 6.89
N ASP A 70 11.82 5.07 6.38
CA ASP A 70 11.53 4.62 5.02
C ASP A 70 11.28 3.10 5.04
N PHE A 71 10.76 2.56 3.94
CA PHE A 71 10.60 1.12 3.79
C PHE A 71 11.94 0.49 3.43
N VAL A 72 12.09 -0.79 3.78
CA VAL A 72 13.28 -1.59 3.43
C VAL A 72 12.82 -2.71 2.52
N ILE A 73 13.38 -2.82 1.31
CA ILE A 73 13.03 -3.90 0.39
C ILE A 73 13.65 -5.20 0.90
N THR A 74 12.82 -6.20 1.18
CA THR A 74 13.22 -7.47 1.81
C THR A 74 13.06 -8.68 0.89
N GLN A 75 12.35 -8.53 -0.22
CA GLN A 75 12.27 -9.54 -1.26
C GLN A 75 12.05 -8.87 -2.63
N VAL A 76 12.73 -9.42 -3.64
CA VAL A 76 12.53 -9.06 -5.05
C VAL A 76 12.10 -10.30 -5.85
N ASP A 77 11.35 -10.08 -6.92
CA ASP A 77 10.97 -11.10 -7.92
C ASP A 77 10.33 -12.38 -7.33
N ASP A 78 9.53 -12.21 -6.26
CA ASP A 78 8.87 -13.28 -5.49
C ASP A 78 9.87 -14.34 -4.97
N GLY A 79 11.07 -13.88 -4.60
CA GLY A 79 12.14 -14.73 -4.06
C GLY A 79 12.82 -15.61 -5.09
N ARG A 80 12.51 -15.45 -6.39
CA ARG A 80 13.24 -16.13 -7.46
C ARG A 80 14.62 -15.49 -7.60
N PRO A 81 15.68 -16.29 -7.82
CA PRO A 81 16.99 -15.73 -8.07
C PRO A 81 16.91 -14.77 -9.26
N ALA A 82 17.37 -13.53 -9.06
CA ALA A 82 17.79 -12.69 -10.17
C ALA A 82 18.73 -13.50 -11.06
N GLY A 83 18.72 -13.27 -12.38
CA GLY A 83 19.59 -13.95 -13.36
C GLY A 83 21.09 -13.76 -13.07
N PRO A 84 22.01 -13.90 -14.04
CA PRO A 84 23.43 -13.67 -13.76
C PRO A 84 23.69 -12.23 -13.29
N GLY A 85 23.83 -12.05 -11.97
CA GLY A 85 23.94 -10.78 -11.25
C GLY A 85 22.84 -10.64 -10.17
N PRO A 86 23.12 -10.10 -8.97
CA PRO A 86 22.20 -10.20 -7.85
C PRO A 86 21.14 -9.07 -7.86
N VAL A 87 20.72 -8.62 -9.05
CA VAL A 87 19.88 -7.44 -9.27
C VAL A 87 18.43 -7.83 -9.56
N GLY A 88 17.50 -7.39 -8.72
CA GLY A 88 16.05 -7.64 -8.91
C GLY A 88 15.37 -6.66 -9.86
N GLN A 89 14.16 -7.01 -10.31
CA GLN A 89 13.33 -6.16 -11.19
C GLN A 89 12.05 -5.64 -10.52
N GLU A 90 11.52 -6.39 -9.56
CA GLU A 90 10.26 -6.07 -8.90
C GLU A 90 10.35 -6.26 -7.38
N ILE A 91 9.92 -5.24 -6.64
CA ILE A 91 9.76 -5.32 -5.18
C ILE A 91 8.56 -6.22 -4.88
N THR A 92 8.76 -7.25 -4.07
CA THR A 92 7.71 -8.23 -3.75
C THR A 92 7.48 -8.44 -2.26
N SER A 93 8.38 -7.92 -1.41
CA SER A 93 8.17 -7.74 0.03
C SER A 93 9.04 -6.59 0.55
N SER A 94 8.59 -5.96 1.64
CA SER A 94 9.30 -4.89 2.33
C SER A 94 8.96 -4.86 3.81
N ALA A 95 9.89 -4.41 4.64
CA ALA A 95 9.55 -3.88 5.96
C ALA A 95 8.94 -2.49 5.78
N SER A 96 7.67 -2.31 6.14
CA SER A 96 6.95 -1.04 6.01
C SER A 96 7.64 0.12 6.72
N ARG A 97 7.40 1.34 6.25
CA ARG A 97 7.90 2.57 6.87
C ARG A 97 7.44 2.67 8.33
N PRO A 98 8.31 3.07 9.27
CA PRO A 98 7.95 3.19 10.69
C PRO A 98 6.75 4.12 10.97
N ASP A 99 6.70 5.29 10.32
CA ASP A 99 5.58 6.23 10.45
C ASP A 99 4.24 5.63 9.99
N VAL A 100 4.23 4.94 8.85
CA VAL A 100 3.06 4.24 8.33
C VAL A 100 2.60 3.13 9.29
N VAL A 101 3.54 2.37 9.86
CA VAL A 101 3.22 1.34 10.87
C VAL A 101 2.61 1.98 12.11
N ALA A 102 3.20 3.05 12.64
CA ALA A 102 2.67 3.75 13.81
C ALA A 102 1.26 4.33 13.54
N LEU A 103 1.06 4.98 12.39
CA LEU A 103 -0.23 5.49 11.94
C LEU A 103 -1.28 4.39 11.85
N MET A 104 -0.94 3.24 11.26
CA MET A 104 -1.87 2.13 11.12
C MET A 104 -2.19 1.45 12.46
N LEU A 105 -1.21 1.31 13.36
CA LEU A 105 -1.44 0.75 14.70
C LEU A 105 -2.33 1.67 15.55
N ALA A 106 -2.14 2.99 15.47
CA ALA A 106 -3.03 3.97 16.09
C ALA A 106 -4.45 3.88 15.48
N ALA A 107 -4.56 3.83 14.15
CA ALA A 107 -5.84 3.70 13.47
C ALA A 107 -6.52 2.34 13.66
N LEU A 108 -5.79 1.28 14.02
CA LEU A 108 -6.34 -0.03 14.34
C LEU A 108 -7.09 -0.01 15.68
N ASP A 109 -6.69 0.87 16.59
CA ASP A 109 -7.33 1.07 17.89
C ASP A 109 -7.46 -0.27 18.65
N ALA A 110 -6.33 -0.98 18.75
CA ALA A 110 -6.23 -2.28 19.40
C ALA A 110 -5.79 -2.14 20.86
N GLU A 111 -6.55 -2.73 21.76
CA GLU A 111 -6.33 -2.65 23.21
C GLU A 111 -5.76 -3.96 23.76
N PRO A 112 -5.02 -3.90 24.90
CA PRO A 112 -4.53 -5.11 25.57
C PRO A 112 -5.60 -6.19 25.75
N GLY A 113 -5.27 -7.44 25.41
CA GLY A 113 -6.17 -8.59 25.51
C GLY A 113 -7.04 -8.87 24.27
N MET A 114 -7.13 -7.96 23.30
CA MET A 114 -7.84 -8.19 22.03
C MET A 114 -7.12 -9.22 21.16
N SER A 115 -7.88 -10.00 20.38
CA SER A 115 -7.33 -10.88 19.34
C SER A 115 -7.25 -10.17 17.99
N VAL A 116 -6.11 -10.32 17.29
CA VAL A 116 -5.85 -9.63 16.02
C VAL A 116 -5.43 -10.62 14.93
N LEU A 117 -6.02 -10.44 13.75
CA LEU A 117 -5.56 -11.05 12.50
C LEU A 117 -4.78 -10.00 11.68
N GLU A 118 -3.53 -10.30 11.39
CA GLU A 118 -2.72 -9.57 10.42
C GLU A 118 -2.68 -10.30 9.08
N ILE A 119 -2.88 -9.56 7.99
CA ILE A 119 -2.75 -10.06 6.61
C ILE A 119 -1.49 -9.45 5.98
N GLY A 120 -0.47 -10.28 5.72
CA GLY A 120 0.83 -9.89 5.18
C GLY A 120 1.92 -9.84 6.25
N THR A 121 2.33 -11.00 6.78
CA THR A 121 3.34 -11.06 7.85
C THR A 121 4.64 -10.33 7.50
N GLY A 122 5.14 -10.46 6.26
CA GLY A 122 6.40 -9.85 5.84
C GLY A 122 7.56 -10.22 6.76
N THR A 123 8.21 -9.23 7.38
CA THR A 123 9.31 -9.47 8.33
C THR A 123 8.87 -9.97 9.71
N GLY A 124 7.57 -9.84 10.04
CA GLY A 124 7.03 -10.12 11.37
C GLY A 124 7.19 -8.98 12.38
N TRP A 125 7.72 -7.82 11.99
CA TRP A 125 7.90 -6.68 12.91
C TRP A 125 6.56 -6.10 13.41
N ASN A 126 5.59 -5.89 12.51
CA ASN A 126 4.26 -5.41 12.89
C ASN A 126 3.51 -6.43 13.77
N ALA A 127 3.61 -7.71 13.45
CA ALA A 127 3.11 -8.80 14.31
C ALA A 127 3.70 -8.76 15.73
N ALA A 128 5.00 -8.47 15.85
CA ALA A 128 5.68 -8.35 17.13
C ALA A 128 5.22 -7.14 17.94
N LEU A 129 5.04 -5.97 17.29
CA LEU A 129 4.47 -4.77 17.93
C LEU A 129 3.06 -5.05 18.45
N LEU A 130 2.23 -5.73 17.67
CA LEU A 130 0.90 -6.18 18.11
C LEU A 130 0.99 -7.16 19.28
N ALA A 131 1.88 -8.16 19.22
CA ALA A 131 2.00 -9.16 20.29
C ALA A 131 2.46 -8.53 21.61
N GLU A 132 3.40 -7.59 21.54
CA GLU A 132 3.87 -6.81 22.70
C GLU A 132 2.74 -5.96 23.31
N ARG A 133 1.91 -5.33 22.47
CA ARG A 133 0.76 -4.54 22.93
C ARG A 133 -0.36 -5.37 23.54
N LEU A 134 -0.68 -6.50 22.92
CA LEU A 134 -1.91 -7.26 23.17
C LEU A 134 -1.72 -8.37 24.20
N GLY A 135 -0.49 -8.85 24.37
CA GLY A 135 -0.13 -10.01 25.17
C GLY A 135 0.05 -11.28 24.32
N ALA A 136 0.70 -12.28 24.94
CA ALA A 136 1.05 -13.54 24.29
C ALA A 136 -0.16 -14.29 23.70
N GLY A 137 0.01 -14.88 22.51
CA GLY A 137 -0.99 -15.73 21.86
C GLY A 137 -2.18 -14.98 21.27
N ARG A 138 -2.15 -13.65 21.22
CA ARG A 138 -3.26 -12.81 20.72
C ARG A 138 -3.18 -12.44 19.24
N VAL A 139 -2.05 -12.71 18.59
CA VAL A 139 -1.83 -12.34 17.18
C VAL A 139 -1.76 -13.59 16.31
N THR A 140 -2.59 -13.61 15.28
CA THR A 140 -2.44 -14.49 14.12
C THR A 140 -2.01 -13.66 12.92
N THR A 141 -1.02 -14.12 12.16
CA THR A 141 -0.53 -13.42 10.98
C THR A 141 -0.40 -14.38 9.80
N VAL A 142 -0.86 -13.95 8.61
CA VAL A 142 -0.93 -14.77 7.40
C VAL A 142 0.05 -14.26 6.35
N GLU A 143 0.92 -15.13 5.86
CA GLU A 143 1.87 -14.86 4.78
C GLU A 143 1.74 -15.90 3.67
N ILE A 144 1.71 -15.44 2.43
CA ILE A 144 1.51 -16.31 1.27
C ILE A 144 2.82 -16.94 0.78
N ASP A 145 3.95 -16.31 1.06
CA ASP A 145 5.27 -16.82 0.72
C ASP A 145 5.84 -17.70 1.85
N PRO A 146 6.07 -19.02 1.61
CA PRO A 146 6.56 -19.91 2.65
C PRO A 146 7.95 -19.51 3.21
N ALA A 147 8.82 -18.94 2.39
CA ALA A 147 10.17 -18.55 2.81
C ALA A 147 10.14 -17.29 3.69
N VAL A 148 9.32 -16.29 3.31
CA VAL A 148 9.08 -15.09 4.11
C VAL A 148 8.42 -15.45 5.44
N ALA A 149 7.43 -16.35 5.43
CA ALA A 149 6.76 -16.81 6.63
C ALA A 149 7.71 -17.52 7.62
N GLU A 150 8.62 -18.37 7.13
CA GLU A 150 9.59 -19.04 7.99
C GLU A 150 10.64 -18.07 8.57
N HIS A 151 11.08 -17.09 7.77
CA HIS A 151 11.93 -16.00 8.27
C HIS A 151 11.25 -15.25 9.42
N ALA A 152 10.01 -14.81 9.23
CA ALA A 152 9.23 -14.12 10.26
C ALA A 152 9.02 -14.97 11.51
N ARG A 153 8.64 -16.25 11.35
CA ARG A 153 8.47 -17.21 12.46
C ARG A 153 9.76 -17.36 13.28
N THR A 154 10.91 -17.38 12.61
CA THR A 154 12.20 -17.46 13.28
C THR A 154 12.55 -16.15 13.99
N ALA A 155 12.32 -14.99 13.38
CA ALA A 155 12.54 -13.69 14.00
C ALA A 155 11.66 -13.49 15.25
N LEU A 156 10.36 -13.79 15.15
CA LEU A 156 9.39 -13.69 16.24
C LEU A 156 9.78 -14.58 17.44
N ARG A 157 10.12 -15.86 17.19
CA ARG A 157 10.59 -16.78 18.24
C ARG A 157 11.88 -16.29 18.91
N ARG A 158 12.86 -15.80 18.13
CA ARG A 158 14.12 -15.25 18.67
C ARG A 158 13.91 -13.99 19.49
N ALA A 159 12.91 -13.18 19.14
CA ALA A 159 12.53 -11.99 19.88
C ALA A 159 11.64 -12.30 21.10
N GLY A 160 11.13 -13.53 21.25
CA GLY A 160 10.33 -13.96 22.39
C GLY A 160 8.83 -13.67 22.26
N HIS A 161 8.34 -13.36 21.06
CA HIS A 161 6.91 -13.09 20.83
C HIS A 161 6.15 -14.36 20.43
N ASP A 162 5.07 -14.64 21.17
CA ASP A 162 4.14 -15.74 20.88
C ASP A 162 3.08 -15.30 19.87
N VAL A 163 3.33 -15.62 18.60
CA VAL A 163 2.50 -15.25 17.44
C VAL A 163 2.24 -16.48 16.58
N THR A 164 0.98 -16.69 16.19
CA THR A 164 0.61 -17.75 15.24
C THR A 164 0.90 -17.29 13.80
N VAL A 165 2.00 -17.78 13.21
CA VAL A 165 2.38 -17.48 11.82
C VAL A 165 1.87 -18.58 10.88
N VAL A 166 0.94 -18.22 10.00
CA VAL A 166 0.27 -19.11 9.05
C VAL A 166 0.81 -18.88 7.64
N VAL A 167 1.15 -19.97 6.95
CA VAL A 167 1.40 -19.93 5.50
C VAL A 167 0.08 -20.12 4.78
N GLY A 168 -0.37 -19.12 4.03
CA GLY A 168 -1.66 -19.19 3.32
C GLY A 168 -2.03 -17.91 2.60
N ASP A 169 -3.14 -17.98 1.85
CA ASP A 169 -3.70 -16.81 1.19
C ASP A 169 -4.43 -15.91 2.21
N GLY A 170 -3.92 -14.70 2.37
CA GLY A 170 -4.48 -13.67 3.23
C GLY A 170 -5.93 -13.26 2.88
N ALA A 171 -6.38 -13.45 1.63
CA ALA A 171 -7.79 -13.19 1.30
C ALA A 171 -8.75 -14.18 1.98
N GLN A 172 -8.27 -15.36 2.39
CA GLN A 172 -9.07 -16.32 3.15
C GLN A 172 -9.05 -16.07 4.66
N GLY A 173 -8.19 -15.18 5.16
CA GLY A 173 -7.95 -15.01 6.60
C GLY A 173 -7.44 -16.29 7.26
N TYR A 174 -7.82 -16.51 8.51
CA TYR A 174 -7.53 -17.75 9.24
C TYR A 174 -8.70 -18.16 10.15
N PRO A 175 -9.72 -18.84 9.62
CA PRO A 175 -10.90 -19.25 10.38
C PRO A 175 -10.64 -19.99 11.71
N PRO A 176 -9.62 -20.86 11.85
CA PRO A 176 -9.42 -21.62 13.09
C PRO A 176 -9.17 -20.79 14.35
N ALA A 177 -8.70 -19.55 14.25
CA ALA A 177 -8.52 -18.66 15.41
C ALA A 177 -9.53 -17.49 15.45
N ALA A 178 -10.52 -17.50 14.56
CA ALA A 178 -11.63 -16.57 14.60
C ALA A 178 -12.56 -16.86 15.81
N PRO A 179 -13.33 -15.88 16.30
CA PRO A 179 -13.44 -14.53 15.77
C PRO A 179 -12.38 -13.57 16.34
N TYR A 180 -12.01 -12.57 15.54
CA TYR A 180 -11.05 -11.52 15.87
C TYR A 180 -11.75 -10.23 16.33
N ASP A 181 -11.09 -9.50 17.23
CA ASP A 181 -11.51 -8.15 17.63
C ASP A 181 -11.06 -7.10 16.62
N ARG A 182 -9.89 -7.32 16.00
CA ARG A 182 -9.35 -6.48 14.92
C ARG A 182 -8.79 -7.32 13.78
N VAL A 183 -8.89 -6.78 12.57
CA VAL A 183 -8.17 -7.26 11.39
C VAL A 183 -7.38 -6.10 10.82
N ILE A 184 -6.11 -6.32 10.49
CA ILE A 184 -5.25 -5.35 9.83
C ILE A 184 -4.61 -6.00 8.61
N ALA A 185 -4.70 -5.34 7.45
CA ALA A 185 -3.95 -5.74 6.27
C ALA A 185 -2.74 -4.83 6.09
N THR A 186 -1.56 -5.42 5.94
CA THR A 186 -0.28 -4.76 5.59
C THR A 186 0.05 -5.01 4.11
N ALA A 187 -0.99 -5.22 3.31
CA ALA A 187 -0.97 -5.29 1.86
C ALA A 187 -2.24 -4.62 1.32
N ALA A 188 -2.15 -3.97 0.17
CA ALA A 188 -3.28 -3.29 -0.46
C ALA A 188 -4.23 -4.26 -1.17
N VAL A 189 -5.50 -3.91 -1.20
CA VAL A 189 -6.53 -4.65 -1.95
C VAL A 189 -7.40 -3.69 -2.77
N ARG A 190 -7.90 -4.19 -3.90
CA ARG A 190 -8.93 -3.52 -4.72
C ARG A 190 -10.34 -3.91 -4.26
N ARG A 191 -10.52 -5.20 -3.99
CA ARG A 191 -11.76 -5.77 -3.43
C ARG A 191 -11.48 -6.30 -2.04
N ILE A 192 -12.23 -5.83 -1.04
CA ILE A 192 -12.05 -6.27 0.34
C ILE A 192 -12.58 -7.71 0.46
N PRO A 193 -11.77 -8.68 0.93
CA PRO A 193 -12.22 -10.06 1.08
C PRO A 193 -13.33 -10.20 2.12
N ALA A 194 -14.47 -10.78 1.73
CA ALA A 194 -15.60 -11.02 2.63
C ALA A 194 -15.24 -11.96 3.81
N ALA A 195 -14.17 -12.76 3.68
CA ALA A 195 -13.68 -13.61 4.75
C ALA A 195 -13.25 -12.79 5.99
N TRP A 196 -12.73 -11.57 5.79
CA TRP A 196 -12.30 -10.72 6.89
C TRP A 196 -13.48 -10.29 7.77
N ALA A 197 -14.60 -9.89 7.14
CA ALA A 197 -15.83 -9.55 7.85
C ALA A 197 -16.43 -10.76 8.60
N ARG A 198 -16.43 -11.95 7.96
CA ARG A 198 -16.95 -13.19 8.57
C ARG A 198 -16.15 -13.64 9.78
N GLN A 199 -14.87 -13.32 9.84
CA GLN A 199 -13.97 -13.71 10.92
C GLN A 199 -13.82 -12.62 11.98
N THR A 200 -14.45 -11.45 11.81
CA THR A 200 -14.41 -10.35 12.78
C THR A 200 -15.69 -10.35 13.62
N ARG A 201 -15.58 -10.12 14.93
CA ARG A 201 -16.74 -9.98 15.81
C ARG A 201 -17.61 -8.79 15.37
N PRO A 202 -18.93 -8.82 15.59
CA PRO A 202 -19.77 -7.62 15.47
C PRO A 202 -19.23 -6.49 16.36
N GLY A 203 -19.15 -5.27 15.82
CA GLY A 203 -18.50 -4.12 16.45
C GLY A 203 -16.97 -4.11 16.32
N GLY A 204 -16.36 -5.19 15.81
CA GLY A 204 -14.93 -5.24 15.53
C GLY A 204 -14.53 -4.34 14.36
N ARG A 205 -13.22 -4.13 14.22
CA ARG A 205 -12.65 -3.18 13.25
C ARG A 205 -11.77 -3.89 12.23
N VAL A 206 -11.92 -3.53 10.96
CA VAL A 206 -11.04 -3.99 9.86
C VAL A 206 -10.34 -2.77 9.29
N LEU A 207 -9.01 -2.77 9.34
CA LEU A 207 -8.17 -1.70 8.81
C LEU A 207 -7.42 -2.20 7.57
N VAL A 208 -7.54 -1.50 6.46
CA VAL A 208 -7.03 -1.98 5.17
C VAL A 208 -6.55 -0.86 4.26
N PRO A 209 -5.33 -0.94 3.70
CA PRO A 209 -4.94 -0.19 2.54
C PRO A 209 -5.79 -0.62 1.32
N TRP A 210 -6.56 0.31 0.81
CA TRP A 210 -7.39 0.18 -0.38
C TRP A 210 -6.77 0.97 -1.53
N ALA A 211 -6.83 0.40 -2.73
CA ALA A 211 -6.26 1.01 -3.91
C ALA A 211 -7.17 0.78 -5.12
N THR A 212 -7.04 1.67 -6.11
CA THR A 212 -7.52 1.47 -7.48
C THR A 212 -6.31 1.20 -8.38
N ASP A 213 -6.54 0.93 -9.67
CA ASP A 213 -5.41 0.81 -10.60
C ASP A 213 -4.70 2.17 -10.86
N PHE A 214 -5.38 3.28 -10.57
CA PHE A 214 -4.90 4.64 -10.77
C PHE A 214 -4.29 5.27 -9.50
N HIS A 215 -4.83 4.92 -8.32
CA HIS A 215 -4.48 5.51 -7.04
C HIS A 215 -4.12 4.43 -6.00
N ASN A 216 -2.95 4.59 -5.36
CA ASN A 216 -2.52 3.77 -4.23
C ASN A 216 -2.21 4.70 -3.06
N GLY A 217 -3.11 4.75 -2.07
CA GLY A 217 -3.04 5.77 -1.03
C GLY A 217 -4.24 5.88 -0.10
N ALA A 218 -5.15 4.91 -0.01
CA ALA A 218 -6.33 5.04 0.86
C ALA A 218 -6.29 4.02 2.00
N LEU A 219 -6.11 4.45 3.24
CA LEU A 219 -6.33 3.60 4.42
C LEU A 219 -7.80 3.65 4.80
N VAL A 220 -8.51 2.52 4.78
CA VAL A 220 -9.93 2.45 5.13
C VAL A 220 -10.08 1.74 6.47
N ALA A 221 -10.82 2.36 7.40
CA ALA A 221 -11.22 1.75 8.66
C ALA A 221 -12.71 1.40 8.61
N PHE A 222 -13.01 0.11 8.68
CA PHE A 222 -14.36 -0.42 8.70
C PHE A 222 -14.78 -0.85 10.10
N GLN A 223 -16.07 -0.66 10.41
CA GLN A 223 -16.77 -1.35 11.49
C GLN A 223 -17.58 -2.51 10.93
N VAL A 224 -17.55 -3.65 11.60
CA VAL A 224 -18.26 -4.88 11.18
C VAL A 224 -19.61 -4.97 11.89
N SER A 225 -20.68 -5.08 11.12
CA SER A 225 -22.05 -5.29 11.63
C SER A 225 -22.33 -6.76 11.89
N ALA A 226 -23.43 -7.07 12.60
CA ALA A 226 -23.79 -8.46 12.94
C ALA A 226 -24.10 -9.34 11.71
N ASP A 227 -24.49 -8.74 10.60
CA ASP A 227 -24.73 -9.38 9.29
C ASP A 227 -23.46 -9.50 8.43
N HIS A 228 -22.29 -9.21 9.02
CA HIS A 228 -20.99 -9.12 8.35
C HIS A 228 -20.88 -8.01 7.30
N THR A 229 -21.78 -7.03 7.31
CA THR A 229 -21.59 -5.81 6.53
C THR A 229 -20.48 -4.96 7.15
N MET A 230 -19.49 -4.57 6.34
CA MET A 230 -18.44 -3.62 6.73
C MET A 230 -18.79 -2.23 6.21
N ARG A 231 -18.80 -1.24 7.09
CA ARG A 231 -18.98 0.18 6.74
C ARG A 231 -17.79 0.98 7.23
N GLY A 232 -17.16 1.74 6.35
CA GLY A 232 -15.90 2.41 6.66
C GLY A 232 -15.68 3.71 5.92
N ARG A 233 -14.69 4.46 6.38
CA ARG A 233 -14.22 5.71 5.76
C ARG A 233 -12.72 5.64 5.51
N ILE A 234 -12.27 6.47 4.57
CA ILE A 234 -10.83 6.70 4.38
C ILE A 234 -10.33 7.55 5.57
N VAL A 235 -9.31 7.04 6.27
CA VAL A 235 -8.77 7.62 7.51
C VAL A 235 -7.29 8.01 7.39
N GLY A 236 -6.64 7.73 6.25
CA GLY A 236 -5.24 8.06 6.08
C GLY A 236 -4.72 7.80 4.67
N ASN A 237 -3.53 8.33 4.40
CA ASN A 237 -2.83 8.15 3.14
C ASN A 237 -1.68 7.15 3.31
N VAL A 238 -1.90 5.90 2.88
CA VAL A 238 -0.87 4.85 2.92
C VAL A 238 -0.87 4.07 1.62
N ALA A 239 0.32 3.84 1.07
CA ALA A 239 0.52 3.06 -0.13
C ALA A 239 1.18 1.72 0.22
N PHE A 240 0.63 0.63 -0.29
CA PHE A 240 1.14 -0.71 -0.04
C PHE A 240 1.24 -1.51 -1.34
N MET A 241 2.07 -2.55 -1.32
CA MET A 241 2.06 -3.58 -2.36
C MET A 241 0.71 -4.29 -2.36
N MET A 242 0.23 -4.65 -3.55
CA MET A 242 -1.02 -5.40 -3.70
C MET A 242 -0.87 -6.81 -3.13
N LEU A 243 -1.90 -7.28 -2.43
CA LEU A 243 -2.10 -8.70 -2.11
C LEU A 243 -1.89 -9.53 -3.40
N ARG A 244 -1.13 -10.62 -3.31
CA ARG A 244 -0.63 -11.36 -4.49
C ARG A 244 -1.74 -11.73 -5.49
N GLU A 245 -2.87 -12.26 -5.01
CA GLU A 245 -4.01 -12.62 -5.87
C GLU A 245 -4.68 -11.42 -6.56
N GLN A 246 -4.51 -10.22 -6.00
CA GLN A 246 -5.07 -8.99 -6.53
C GLN A 246 -4.06 -8.16 -7.33
N ARG A 247 -2.84 -8.66 -7.57
CA ARG A 247 -1.89 -8.06 -8.52
C ARG A 247 -2.54 -8.01 -9.91
N GLY A 248 -2.74 -6.80 -10.42
CA GLY A 248 -3.21 -6.59 -11.79
C GLY A 248 -2.09 -6.82 -12.82
N ARG A 249 -2.42 -6.69 -14.11
CA ARG A 249 -1.40 -6.65 -15.16
C ARG A 249 -0.61 -5.35 -15.03
N ARG A 250 0.70 -5.43 -14.85
CA ARG A 250 1.59 -4.26 -14.76
C ARG A 250 1.60 -3.49 -16.07
N ALA A 251 1.55 -2.17 -16.03
CA ALA A 251 1.73 -1.33 -17.21
C ALA A 251 3.21 -1.34 -17.65
N SER A 252 3.45 -1.37 -18.97
CA SER A 252 4.80 -1.37 -19.54
C SER A 252 4.81 -0.53 -20.80
N LEU A 253 5.65 0.51 -20.82
CA LEU A 253 5.81 1.37 -22.00
C LEU A 253 6.23 0.56 -23.22
N ALA A 254 7.23 -0.31 -23.09
CA ALA A 254 7.75 -1.11 -24.20
C ALA A 254 6.72 -2.07 -24.83
N ARG A 255 5.73 -2.54 -24.06
CA ARG A 255 4.73 -3.52 -24.53
C ARG A 255 3.39 -2.89 -24.89
N ASP A 256 2.95 -1.92 -24.09
CA ASP A 256 1.58 -1.40 -24.13
C ASP A 256 1.48 -0.11 -24.96
N VAL A 257 2.59 0.62 -25.17
CA VAL A 257 2.63 1.79 -26.06
C VAL A 257 3.09 1.36 -27.44
N TYR A 258 2.31 1.69 -28.47
CA TYR A 258 2.55 1.32 -29.87
C TYR A 258 2.00 2.39 -30.82
N ASP A 259 2.47 2.38 -32.07
CA ASP A 259 1.98 3.25 -33.14
C ASP A 259 1.81 4.73 -32.75
N VAL A 260 2.77 5.28 -32.01
CA VAL A 260 2.74 6.65 -31.46
C VAL A 260 2.47 7.71 -32.54
N GLU A 261 2.93 7.47 -33.77
CA GLU A 261 2.70 8.40 -34.89
C GLU A 261 1.26 8.41 -35.42
N ARG A 262 0.50 7.33 -35.18
CA ARG A 262 -0.93 7.23 -35.54
C ARG A 262 -1.85 7.70 -34.42
N ALA A 263 -1.31 8.02 -33.25
CA ALA A 263 -2.09 8.45 -32.11
C ALA A 263 -2.86 9.73 -32.43
N ALA A 264 -4.11 9.79 -31.99
CA ALA A 264 -4.91 10.99 -32.09
C ALA A 264 -4.25 12.09 -31.26
N ARG A 265 -4.20 13.31 -31.81
CA ARG A 265 -3.55 14.46 -31.19
C ARG A 265 -4.60 15.45 -30.72
N SER A 266 -4.41 15.97 -29.52
CA SER A 266 -5.22 17.05 -28.96
C SER A 266 -4.33 17.89 -28.04
N VAL A 267 -4.90 18.95 -27.46
CA VAL A 267 -4.22 19.79 -26.47
C VAL A 267 -5.17 19.98 -25.30
N THR A 268 -4.62 19.95 -24.09
CA THR A 268 -5.35 20.22 -22.86
C THR A 268 -4.69 21.36 -22.08
N ARG A 269 -5.47 22.03 -21.24
CA ARG A 269 -4.97 22.98 -20.23
C ARG A 269 -5.01 22.41 -18.81
N LEU A 270 -5.57 21.22 -18.63
CA LEU A 270 -5.56 20.53 -17.35
C LEU A 270 -4.14 20.03 -17.09
N HIS A 271 -3.55 20.50 -16.00
CA HIS A 271 -2.15 20.21 -15.70
C HIS A 271 -2.01 18.77 -15.17
N PRO A 272 -1.07 17.94 -15.65
CA PRO A 272 -0.93 16.55 -15.21
C PRO A 272 -0.69 16.38 -13.69
N TYR A 273 -0.10 17.37 -13.03
CA TYR A 273 0.04 17.38 -11.56
C TYR A 273 -1.30 17.47 -10.83
N ASP A 274 -2.30 18.16 -11.38
CA ASP A 274 -3.63 18.29 -10.76
C ASP A 274 -4.36 16.93 -10.70
N LEU A 275 -3.88 15.93 -11.46
CA LEU A 275 -4.44 14.59 -11.55
C LEU A 275 -3.72 13.55 -10.69
N LEU A 276 -2.40 13.68 -10.56
CA LEU A 276 -1.55 12.69 -9.86
C LEU A 276 -0.83 13.24 -8.64
N GLY A 277 -0.51 14.53 -8.65
CA GLY A 277 0.15 15.21 -7.54
C GLY A 277 -0.85 15.60 -6.45
N GLU A 278 -2.09 15.91 -6.82
CA GLU A 278 -3.18 16.14 -5.86
C GLU A 278 -3.78 14.81 -5.38
N TYR A 279 -3.55 14.49 -4.10
CA TYR A 279 -4.00 13.26 -3.46
C TYR A 279 -5.50 13.02 -3.62
N ASP A 280 -6.34 13.99 -3.26
CA ASP A 280 -7.80 13.87 -3.29
C ASP A 280 -8.35 13.72 -4.71
N ALA A 281 -7.76 14.45 -5.66
CA ALA A 281 -8.12 14.35 -7.08
C ALA A 281 -7.78 12.97 -7.63
N SER A 282 -6.56 12.47 -7.38
CA SER A 282 -6.12 11.17 -7.88
C SER A 282 -6.98 10.01 -7.35
N LEU A 283 -7.42 10.10 -6.09
CA LEU A 283 -8.36 9.16 -5.49
C LEU A 283 -9.68 9.14 -6.29
N ALA A 284 -10.31 10.30 -6.46
CA ALA A 284 -11.60 10.43 -7.12
C ALA A 284 -11.53 10.01 -8.59
N VAL A 285 -10.50 10.42 -9.32
CA VAL A 285 -10.24 9.98 -10.70
C VAL A 285 -10.11 8.46 -10.77
N GLY A 286 -9.38 7.86 -9.82
CA GLY A 286 -9.22 6.41 -9.76
C GLY A 286 -10.50 5.62 -9.52
N LEU A 287 -11.56 6.24 -8.99
CA LEU A 287 -12.88 5.63 -8.85
C LEU A 287 -13.58 5.46 -10.21
N CYS A 288 -13.35 6.40 -11.13
CA CYS A 288 -14.07 6.50 -12.40
C CYS A 288 -13.31 5.88 -13.58
N VAL A 289 -11.99 5.71 -13.48
CA VAL A 289 -11.16 5.27 -14.61
C VAL A 289 -10.54 3.89 -14.31
N PRO A 290 -11.27 2.79 -14.54
CA PRO A 290 -10.84 1.47 -14.14
C PRO A 290 -9.66 1.02 -15.00
N ARG A 291 -8.76 0.20 -14.42
CA ARG A 291 -7.59 -0.39 -15.09
C ARG A 291 -6.58 0.60 -15.67
N CYS A 292 -6.79 1.90 -15.52
CA CYS A 292 -5.85 2.92 -15.98
C CYS A 292 -4.72 3.08 -14.97
N LYS A 293 -3.49 2.91 -15.43
CA LYS A 293 -2.27 2.95 -14.62
C LYS A 293 -1.41 4.13 -15.07
N PRO A 294 -1.13 5.11 -14.19
CA PRO A 294 -0.20 6.18 -14.49
C PRO A 294 1.25 5.68 -14.42
N VAL A 295 2.07 6.11 -15.37
CA VAL A 295 3.53 5.92 -15.39
C VAL A 295 4.16 7.27 -15.71
N VAL A 296 5.04 7.76 -14.83
CA VAL A 296 5.74 9.02 -15.04
C VAL A 296 7.17 8.74 -15.47
N GLU A 297 7.54 9.25 -16.63
CA GLU A 297 8.92 9.24 -17.14
C GLU A 297 9.51 10.63 -16.92
N GLN A 298 10.45 10.75 -15.99
CA GLN A 298 11.13 12.01 -15.69
C GLN A 298 12.17 12.31 -16.76
N HIS A 299 12.24 13.58 -17.17
CA HIS A 299 13.29 14.12 -18.02
C HIS A 299 14.12 15.13 -17.21
N GLY A 300 15.31 15.47 -17.70
CA GLY A 300 16.13 16.51 -17.06
C GLY A 300 15.38 17.84 -16.92
N GLU A 301 15.82 18.68 -15.96
CA GLU A 301 15.31 20.05 -15.77
C GLU A 301 13.82 20.14 -15.38
N GLY A 302 13.27 19.11 -14.72
CA GLY A 302 11.89 19.12 -14.21
C GLY A 302 10.80 18.88 -15.26
N ALA A 303 11.19 18.55 -16.50
CA ALA A 303 10.27 18.05 -17.52
C ALA A 303 9.92 16.58 -17.23
N TYR A 304 8.73 16.14 -17.63
CA TYR A 304 8.32 14.74 -17.50
C TYR A 304 7.25 14.38 -18.55
N THR A 305 7.12 13.11 -18.87
CA THR A 305 5.98 12.57 -19.63
C THR A 305 5.11 11.75 -18.70
N LEU A 306 3.83 12.12 -18.61
CA LEU A 306 2.81 11.26 -18.02
C LEU A 306 2.27 10.31 -19.08
N TRP A 307 2.33 9.02 -18.80
CA TRP A 307 1.66 7.97 -19.55
C TRP A 307 0.49 7.40 -18.75
N LEU A 308 -0.66 7.28 -19.39
CA LEU A 308 -1.84 6.57 -18.87
C LEU A 308 -1.99 5.29 -19.67
N ILE A 309 -2.05 4.14 -19.00
CA ILE A 309 -1.99 2.84 -19.67
C ILE A 309 -3.07 1.92 -19.11
N ASP A 310 -3.92 1.39 -19.98
CA ASP A 310 -4.76 0.23 -19.70
C ASP A 310 -4.16 -0.99 -20.40
N PRO A 311 -3.41 -1.84 -19.68
CA PRO A 311 -2.71 -2.97 -20.29
C PRO A 311 -3.65 -4.10 -20.72
N TRP A 312 -4.95 -4.06 -20.40
CA TRP A 312 -5.91 -5.05 -20.88
C TRP A 312 -6.46 -4.68 -22.25
N SER A 313 -6.92 -3.43 -22.41
CA SER A 313 -7.41 -2.94 -23.71
C SER A 313 -6.28 -2.50 -24.65
N ARG A 314 -5.06 -2.37 -24.11
CA ARG A 314 -3.90 -1.74 -24.76
C ARG A 314 -4.14 -0.27 -25.12
N SER A 315 -5.12 0.38 -24.49
CA SER A 315 -5.30 1.82 -24.66
C SER A 315 -4.21 2.54 -23.90
N TRP A 316 -3.69 3.61 -24.49
CA TRP A 316 -2.72 4.47 -23.86
C TRP A 316 -2.95 5.94 -24.22
N ALA A 317 -2.60 6.82 -23.30
CA ALA A 317 -2.48 8.25 -23.55
C ALA A 317 -1.16 8.76 -22.98
N CYS A 318 -0.62 9.82 -23.57
CA CYS A 318 0.51 10.53 -23.00
C CYS A 318 0.41 12.03 -23.18
N LEU A 319 1.01 12.74 -22.23
CA LEU A 319 1.24 14.16 -22.30
C LEU A 319 2.59 14.49 -21.69
N SER A 320 3.31 15.40 -22.34
CA SER A 320 4.61 15.87 -21.87
C SER A 320 4.44 17.23 -21.20
N ASN A 321 4.92 17.34 -19.98
CA ASN A 321 5.07 18.60 -19.27
C ASN A 321 6.48 19.16 -19.49
N ARG A 322 6.56 20.45 -19.83
CA ARG A 322 7.80 21.23 -19.81
C ARG A 322 7.59 22.40 -18.85
N PRO A 323 8.58 22.75 -18.01
CA PRO A 323 8.46 23.89 -17.11
C PRO A 323 8.02 25.17 -17.86
N GLY A 324 7.02 25.87 -17.32
CA GLY A 324 6.53 27.14 -17.86
C GLY A 324 5.50 27.05 -18.99
N THR A 325 5.00 25.85 -19.32
CA THR A 325 3.90 25.69 -20.30
C THR A 325 2.53 25.57 -19.63
N ASP A 326 1.49 26.14 -20.25
CA ASP A 326 0.08 26.09 -19.80
C ASP A 326 -0.83 25.27 -20.75
N ALA A 327 -0.24 24.69 -21.80
CA ALA A 327 -0.90 23.87 -22.80
C ALA A 327 -0.09 22.59 -23.03
N PHE A 328 -0.72 21.45 -22.79
CA PHE A 328 -0.08 20.14 -22.83
C PHE A 328 -0.55 19.37 -24.07
N PRO A 329 0.34 19.08 -25.04
CA PRO A 329 0.01 18.21 -26.15
C PRO A 329 -0.31 16.81 -25.64
N VAL A 330 -1.47 16.28 -26.04
CA VAL A 330 -1.92 14.94 -25.70
C VAL A 330 -1.86 14.07 -26.95
N ARG A 331 -1.31 12.86 -26.79
CA ARG A 331 -1.41 11.78 -27.77
C ARG A 331 -2.13 10.61 -27.12
N GLN A 332 -3.09 10.01 -27.80
CA GLN A 332 -3.76 8.82 -27.28
C GLN A 332 -4.21 7.88 -28.40
N LEU A 333 -4.19 6.59 -28.11
CA LEU A 333 -4.52 5.52 -29.04
C LEU A 333 -5.13 4.33 -28.29
N GLY A 334 -6.04 3.63 -28.94
CA GLY A 334 -6.71 2.44 -28.42
C GLY A 334 -8.23 2.58 -28.42
N PRO A 335 -8.95 1.51 -28.02
CA PRO A 335 -10.41 1.54 -27.92
C PRO A 335 -10.94 2.48 -26.84
N ARG A 336 -10.12 2.81 -25.82
CA ARG A 336 -10.45 3.79 -24.78
C ARG A 336 -9.68 5.08 -24.99
N ARG A 337 -10.33 6.19 -24.65
CA ARG A 337 -9.75 7.53 -24.70
C ARG A 337 -9.30 7.92 -23.30
N LEU A 338 -8.22 7.29 -22.82
CA LEU A 338 -7.85 7.35 -21.40
C LEU A 338 -7.62 8.77 -20.88
N TRP A 339 -7.09 9.68 -21.71
CA TRP A 339 -6.96 11.06 -21.28
C TRP A 339 -8.31 11.75 -21.12
N ASP A 340 -9.24 11.51 -22.06
CA ASP A 340 -10.57 12.11 -22.04
C ASP A 340 -11.33 11.61 -20.81
N GLU A 341 -11.27 10.30 -20.52
CA GLU A 341 -11.86 9.69 -19.31
C GLU A 341 -11.29 10.27 -18.00
N VAL A 342 -9.96 10.46 -17.92
CA VAL A 342 -9.30 11.05 -16.75
C VAL A 342 -9.68 12.53 -16.57
N ALA A 343 -9.72 13.30 -17.66
CA ALA A 343 -10.12 14.70 -17.60
C ALA A 343 -11.58 14.85 -17.17
N ASP A 344 -12.47 14.02 -17.71
CA ASP A 344 -13.89 14.00 -17.34
C ASP A 344 -14.09 13.62 -15.87
N ALA A 345 -13.37 12.60 -15.38
CA ALA A 345 -13.40 12.22 -13.97
C ALA A 345 -12.90 13.34 -13.04
N HIS A 346 -11.85 14.05 -13.42
CA HIS A 346 -11.36 15.20 -12.67
C HIS A 346 -12.38 16.36 -12.66
N HIS A 347 -13.00 16.67 -13.80
CA HIS A 347 -14.05 17.70 -13.87
C HIS A 347 -15.27 17.32 -13.03
N TRP A 348 -15.67 16.04 -13.02
CA TRP A 348 -16.71 15.51 -12.15
C TRP A 348 -16.38 15.76 -10.67
N TRP A 349 -15.18 15.37 -10.23
CA TRP A 349 -14.71 15.61 -8.86
C TRP A 349 -14.68 17.10 -8.49
N ALA A 350 -14.19 17.96 -9.40
CA ALA A 350 -14.19 19.39 -9.20
C ALA A 350 -15.63 19.96 -9.09
N GLY A 351 -16.56 19.43 -9.89
CA GLY A 351 -17.99 19.76 -9.82
C GLY A 351 -18.67 19.37 -8.50
N LEU A 352 -18.13 18.39 -7.78
CA LEU A 352 -18.55 18.03 -6.42
C LEU A 352 -17.97 18.95 -5.33
N GLY A 353 -17.25 20.01 -5.72
CA GLY A 353 -16.60 20.93 -4.79
C GLY A 353 -15.29 20.39 -4.22
N LYS A 354 -14.58 19.55 -4.98
CA LYS A 354 -13.27 18.98 -4.62
C LYS A 354 -13.26 18.28 -3.24
N PRO A 355 -14.14 17.29 -3.00
CA PRO A 355 -14.21 16.60 -1.72
C PRO A 355 -12.89 15.89 -1.36
N VAL A 356 -12.43 16.14 -0.14
CA VAL A 356 -11.23 15.49 0.44
C VAL A 356 -11.49 14.02 0.78
N ALA A 357 -10.43 13.20 0.84
CA ALA A 357 -10.47 11.75 1.03
C ALA A 357 -11.33 11.29 2.23
N GLY A 358 -11.31 12.00 3.36
CA GLY A 358 -12.08 11.63 4.55
C GLY A 358 -13.62 11.69 4.37
N ARG A 359 -14.10 12.39 3.34
CA ARG A 359 -15.54 12.44 3.01
C ARG A 359 -16.02 11.17 2.30
N TRP A 360 -15.11 10.42 1.69
CA TRP A 360 -15.42 9.19 0.98
C TRP A 360 -15.50 8.01 1.94
N GLY A 361 -16.49 7.16 1.71
CA GLY A 361 -16.68 5.94 2.45
C GLY A 361 -16.92 4.74 1.54
N LEU A 362 -16.76 3.57 2.14
CA LEU A 362 -16.91 2.28 1.47
C LEU A 362 -17.85 1.41 2.29
N THR A 363 -18.73 0.70 1.59
CA THR A 363 -19.54 -0.36 2.16
C THR A 363 -19.25 -1.67 1.44
N VAL A 364 -19.05 -2.74 2.22
CA VAL A 364 -18.86 -4.10 1.72
C VAL A 364 -19.90 -4.99 2.39
N THR A 365 -20.81 -5.50 1.58
CA THR A 365 -21.81 -6.50 2.00
C THR A 365 -21.38 -7.87 1.49
N PRO A 366 -22.07 -8.97 1.88
CA PRO A 366 -21.85 -10.27 1.26
C PRO A 366 -22.07 -10.30 -0.27
N ALA A 367 -22.84 -9.35 -0.83
CA ALA A 367 -23.22 -9.34 -2.24
C ALA A 367 -22.45 -8.31 -3.09
N GLU A 368 -22.08 -7.16 -2.51
CA GLU A 368 -21.52 -6.04 -3.25
C GLU A 368 -20.50 -5.23 -2.44
N GLN A 369 -19.68 -4.46 -3.15
CA GLN A 369 -18.82 -3.43 -2.60
C GLN A 369 -19.05 -2.14 -3.39
N TYR A 370 -19.32 -1.04 -2.71
CA TYR A 370 -19.52 0.26 -3.35
C TYR A 370 -18.90 1.40 -2.54
N VAL A 371 -18.60 2.50 -3.24
CA VAL A 371 -18.07 3.74 -2.68
C VAL A 371 -19.21 4.75 -2.58
N TRP A 372 -19.17 5.64 -1.60
CA TRP A 372 -20.15 6.70 -1.41
C TRP A 372 -19.48 7.98 -0.90
N LEU A 373 -20.10 9.13 -1.12
CA LEU A 373 -19.62 10.44 -0.70
C LEU A 373 -20.51 11.03 0.41
N ASP A 374 -19.91 11.38 1.55
CA ASP A 374 -20.56 11.90 2.77
C ASP A 374 -21.53 10.93 3.45
N THR A 375 -22.48 10.35 2.72
CA THR A 375 -23.50 9.41 3.21
C THR A 375 -23.71 8.26 2.23
N GLU A 376 -24.13 7.10 2.71
CA GLU A 376 -24.35 5.89 1.87
C GLU A 376 -25.39 6.08 0.76
N ASP A 377 -26.32 7.03 0.89
CA ASP A 377 -27.31 7.34 -0.14
C ASP A 377 -26.68 7.96 -1.39
N ASN A 378 -25.50 8.57 -1.26
CA ASN A 378 -24.75 9.17 -2.36
C ASN A 378 -23.74 8.15 -2.92
N ARG A 379 -24.25 6.99 -3.35
CA ARG A 379 -23.41 5.95 -3.97
C ARG A 379 -22.78 6.47 -5.26
N ILE A 380 -21.50 6.18 -5.43
CA ILE A 380 -20.78 6.45 -6.66
C ILE A 380 -21.00 5.26 -7.58
N ALA A 381 -21.62 5.50 -8.74
CA ALA A 381 -21.70 4.49 -9.78
C ALA A 381 -20.27 4.13 -10.20
N GLY A 382 -19.94 2.84 -10.09
CA GLY A 382 -18.72 2.35 -10.72
C GLY A 382 -18.80 2.57 -12.23
N PRO A 383 -17.66 2.65 -12.92
CA PRO A 383 -17.65 2.66 -14.39
C PRO A 383 -18.36 1.40 -14.91
N GLU A 384 -19.34 1.60 -15.80
CA GLU A 384 -20.11 0.52 -16.47
C GLU A 384 -19.23 -0.41 -17.31
#